data_AF-A0A9D4I4B9-F1
#
_entry.id   AF-A0A9D4I4B9-F1
#
_cell.length_a   1.000
_cell.length_b   1.000
_cell.length_c   1.000
_cell.angle_alpha   90.00
_cell.angle_beta   90.00
_cell.angle_gamma   90.00
#
_symmetry.space_group_name_H-M   'P 1'
#
loop_
_entity.id
_entity.type
_entity.pdbx_description
1 polymer ?
#
loop_
_entity_poly.entity_id
_entity_poly.type
_entity_poly.pdbx_seq_one_letter_code
_entity_poly.pdbx_strand_id
1 'polypeptide(L)'
;MQIIERTNDSHKILEIDKLVKNKFKWEWLQTTVDVNKKAIPLSEWIRKIDCPGKAKCIPCEKIVNYGSCGKVSLDEHCNSVDHISKVKTLSSNERLPSSFTGVGNKNDAHYGIRPMFVSKIQTTTSSESTTKPVTSFEDRTAQAQVIICLKYETW
;
A
#
# COMPACT_ATOMS: atom_id res chain seq x y z
N MET A 1 8.83 -2.70 -18.55
CA MET A 1 10.03 -3.02 -17.74
C MET A 1 9.59 -3.89 -16.59
N GLN A 2 10.04 -5.15 -16.55
CA GLN A 2 9.69 -6.08 -15.47
C GLN A 2 10.76 -6.04 -14.37
N ILE A 3 10.31 -6.23 -13.12
CA ILE A 3 11.22 -6.45 -11.99
C ILE A 3 11.70 -7.89 -12.06
N ILE A 4 13.02 -8.07 -11.96
CA ILE A 4 13.63 -9.39 -11.93
C ILE A 4 13.68 -9.86 -10.49
N GLU A 5 13.03 -10.97 -10.21
CA GLU A 5 13.13 -11.63 -8.91
C GLU A 5 14.45 -12.39 -8.79
N ARG A 6 14.89 -12.58 -7.54
CA ARG A 6 16.09 -13.36 -7.25
C ARG A 6 15.77 -14.85 -7.39
N THR A 7 15.70 -15.33 -8.63
CA THR A 7 15.67 -16.76 -8.96
C THR A 7 17.10 -17.33 -8.99
N ASN A 8 17.24 -18.66 -8.85
CA ASN A 8 18.56 -19.32 -8.91
C ASN A 8 19.30 -19.12 -10.25
N ASP A 9 18.63 -18.61 -11.28
CA ASP A 9 19.15 -18.34 -12.62
C ASP A 9 20.06 -17.10 -12.67
N SER A 10 21.22 -17.19 -12.02
CA SER A 10 22.25 -16.12 -12.03
C SER A 10 22.74 -15.79 -13.45
N HIS A 11 22.60 -16.72 -14.39
CA HIS A 11 22.97 -16.56 -15.80
C HIS A 11 22.16 -15.49 -16.54
N LYS A 12 20.87 -15.34 -16.22
CA LYS A 12 19.99 -14.34 -16.86
C LYS A 12 20.51 -12.91 -16.68
N ILE A 13 21.07 -12.61 -15.51
CA ILE A 13 21.61 -11.27 -15.21
C ILE A 13 22.90 -11.00 -15.97
N LEU A 14 23.75 -12.03 -16.11
CA LEU A 14 24.99 -11.92 -16.87
C LEU A 14 24.73 -11.66 -18.35
N GLU A 15 23.64 -12.18 -18.89
CA GLU A 15 23.19 -11.91 -20.25
C GLU A 15 22.66 -10.48 -20.40
N ILE A 16 21.80 -10.04 -19.48
CA ILE A 16 21.24 -8.67 -19.49
C ILE A 16 22.35 -7.63 -19.37
N ASP A 17 23.28 -7.81 -18.44
CA ASP A 17 24.36 -6.86 -18.18
C ASP A 17 25.62 -7.14 -19.02
N LYS A 18 25.53 -7.93 -20.10
CA LYS A 18 26.70 -8.37 -20.89
C LYS A 18 27.56 -7.21 -21.42
N LEU A 19 26.92 -6.10 -21.77
CA LEU A 19 27.58 -4.90 -22.33
C LEU A 19 27.86 -3.80 -21.30
N VAL A 20 27.58 -4.07 -20.02
CA VAL A 20 27.67 -3.07 -18.95
C VAL A 20 29.02 -3.21 -18.26
N LYS A 21 29.70 -2.08 -18.03
CA LYS A 21 30.99 -2.04 -17.33
C LYS A 21 30.91 -2.71 -15.95
N ASN A 22 29.89 -2.35 -15.17
CA ASN A 22 29.62 -2.96 -13.87
C ASN A 22 28.38 -3.85 -13.92
N LYS A 23 28.59 -5.16 -13.84
CA LYS A 23 27.50 -6.15 -13.77
C LYS A 23 26.82 -6.11 -12.42
N PHE A 24 25.51 -6.27 -12.40
CA PHE A 24 24.74 -6.31 -11.17
C PHE A 24 25.11 -7.52 -10.31
N LYS A 25 25.29 -7.30 -9.00
CA LYS A 25 25.51 -8.37 -8.02
C LYS A 25 24.40 -8.34 -6.98
N TRP A 26 23.74 -9.48 -6.76
CA TRP A 26 22.72 -9.61 -5.72
C TRP A 26 23.24 -9.33 -4.31
N GLU A 27 24.54 -9.56 -4.07
CA GLU A 27 25.24 -9.22 -2.84
C GLU A 27 25.14 -7.73 -2.49
N TRP A 28 25.05 -6.85 -3.49
CA TRP A 28 24.88 -5.42 -3.25
C TRP A 28 23.59 -5.11 -2.51
N LEU A 29 22.52 -5.86 -2.78
CA LEU A 29 21.23 -5.69 -2.11
C LEU A 29 21.26 -6.14 -0.65
N GLN A 30 22.22 -6.99 -0.27
CA GLN A 30 22.39 -7.44 1.12
C GLN A 30 23.22 -6.45 1.94
N THR A 31 23.94 -5.53 1.29
CA THR A 31 24.65 -4.50 2.05
C THR A 31 23.66 -3.50 2.63
N THR A 32 24.00 -2.95 3.79
CA THR A 32 23.25 -1.87 4.44
C THR A 32 23.79 -0.50 4.04
N VAL A 33 22.88 0.47 3.88
CA VAL A 33 23.22 1.89 3.83
C VAL A 33 22.78 2.53 5.14
N ASP A 34 23.64 3.35 5.72
CA ASP A 34 23.30 4.16 6.89
C ASP A 34 22.49 5.38 6.47
N VAL A 35 21.17 5.31 6.65
CA VAL A 35 20.26 6.42 6.37
C VAL A 35 19.59 6.82 7.69
N ASN A 36 19.74 8.09 8.10
CA ASN A 36 19.15 8.61 9.34
C ASN A 36 19.50 7.79 10.60
N LYS A 37 20.76 7.36 10.74
CA LYS A 37 21.26 6.54 11.87
C LYS A 37 20.64 5.13 11.96
N LYS A 38 20.06 4.64 10.87
CA LYS A 38 19.59 3.26 10.75
C LYS A 38 20.31 2.59 9.58
N ALA A 39 20.84 1.40 9.83
CA ALA A 39 21.39 0.53 8.79
C ALA A 39 20.22 -0.18 8.11
N ILE A 40 19.97 0.16 6.84
CA ILE A 40 18.83 -0.39 6.07
C ILE A 40 19.39 -1.11 4.85
N PRO A 41 19.00 -2.38 4.58
CA PRO A 41 19.50 -3.12 3.44
C PRO A 41 19.01 -2.51 2.12
N LEU A 42 19.87 -2.44 1.10
CA LEU A 42 19.49 -1.92 -0.22
C LEU A 42 18.33 -2.72 -0.86
N SER A 43 18.18 -4.00 -0.49
CA SER A 43 17.07 -4.86 -0.94
C SER A 43 15.69 -4.33 -0.58
N GLU A 44 15.57 -3.46 0.41
CA GLU A 44 14.29 -2.88 0.82
C GLU A 44 13.79 -1.86 -0.22
N TRP A 45 14.71 -1.12 -0.83
CA TRP A 45 14.36 -0.01 -1.72
C TRP A 45 14.64 -0.29 -3.19
N ILE A 46 15.68 -1.05 -3.49
CA ILE A 46 16.18 -1.22 -4.86
C ILE A 46 15.83 -2.60 -5.40
N ARG A 47 15.31 -2.61 -6.63
CA ARG A 47 14.99 -3.81 -7.40
C ARG A 47 15.74 -3.80 -8.73
N LYS A 48 16.29 -4.95 -9.12
CA LYS A 48 16.82 -5.13 -10.48
C LYS A 48 15.66 -5.15 -11.47
N ILE A 49 15.82 -4.47 -12.59
CA ILE A 49 14.88 -4.50 -13.71
C ILE A 49 15.53 -5.16 -14.91
N ASP A 50 14.71 -5.63 -15.85
CA ASP A 50 15.14 -6.16 -17.14
C ASP A 50 15.61 -5.05 -18.09
N CYS A 51 16.63 -4.31 -17.64
CA CYS A 51 17.34 -3.30 -18.42
C CYS A 51 18.82 -3.34 -18.02
N PRO A 52 19.74 -3.31 -19.00
CA PRO A 52 21.18 -3.33 -18.73
C PRO A 52 21.59 -2.12 -17.89
N GLY A 53 22.32 -2.36 -16.81
CA GLY A 53 22.95 -1.30 -16.02
C GLY A 53 21.96 -0.42 -15.23
N LYS A 54 20.68 -0.81 -15.16
CA LYS A 54 19.62 -0.01 -14.54
C LYS A 54 18.89 -0.80 -13.45
N ALA A 55 18.56 -0.11 -12.38
CA ALA A 55 17.74 -0.63 -11.27
C ALA A 55 16.58 0.35 -11.00
N LYS A 56 15.50 -0.14 -10.39
CA LYS A 56 14.37 0.70 -9.98
C LYS A 56 14.41 0.89 -8.46
N CYS A 57 14.33 2.14 -8.01
CA CYS A 57 14.05 2.45 -6.62
C CYS A 57 12.53 2.49 -6.41
N ILE A 58 12.01 1.67 -5.50
CA ILE A 58 10.58 1.59 -5.19
C ILE A 58 10.08 2.90 -4.56
N PRO A 59 10.68 3.42 -3.46
CA PRO A 59 10.22 4.68 -2.85
C PRO A 59 10.25 5.88 -3.81
N CYS A 60 11.27 5.94 -4.67
CA CYS A 60 11.44 7.06 -5.58
C CYS A 60 10.62 6.95 -6.86
N GLU A 61 10.20 5.74 -7.21
CA GLU A 61 9.67 5.34 -8.53
C GLU A 61 10.60 5.71 -9.71
N LYS A 62 11.88 5.93 -9.43
CA LYS A 62 12.89 6.36 -10.39
C LYS A 62 13.81 5.21 -10.79
N ILE A 63 14.32 5.28 -12.01
CA ILE A 63 15.36 4.38 -12.51
C ILE A 63 16.73 4.95 -12.14
N VAL A 64 17.55 4.13 -11.48
CA VAL A 64 18.92 4.44 -11.07
C VAL A 64 19.89 3.69 -11.98
N ASN A 65 20.88 4.38 -12.53
CA ASN A 65 21.87 3.82 -13.43
C ASN A 65 23.12 3.40 -12.64
N TYR A 66 23.32 2.10 -12.45
CA TYR A 66 24.54 1.57 -11.83
C TYR A 66 25.60 1.16 -12.87
N GLY A 67 25.30 1.19 -14.16
CA GLY A 67 26.18 0.60 -15.17
C GLY A 67 27.57 1.23 -15.22
N SER A 68 27.69 2.53 -14.94
CA SER A 68 28.94 3.29 -14.94
C SER A 68 29.73 3.18 -13.62
N CYS A 69 29.05 3.37 -12.48
CA CYS A 69 29.68 3.49 -11.16
C CYS A 69 29.41 2.32 -10.20
N GLY A 70 28.64 1.31 -10.65
CA GLY A 70 28.28 0.13 -9.86
C GLY A 70 27.45 0.50 -8.63
N LYS A 71 27.73 -0.20 -7.53
CA LYS A 71 27.04 -0.02 -6.24
C LYS A 71 27.10 1.42 -5.72
N VAL A 72 28.19 2.15 -5.97
CA VAL A 72 28.37 3.53 -5.45
C VAL A 72 27.21 4.44 -5.88
N SER A 73 26.72 4.30 -7.12
CA SER A 73 25.57 5.09 -7.59
C SER A 73 24.26 4.73 -6.87
N LEU A 74 24.11 3.46 -6.46
CA LEU A 74 22.95 3.03 -5.68
C LEU A 74 23.01 3.61 -4.26
N ASP A 75 24.18 3.57 -3.62
CA ASP A 75 24.39 4.14 -2.28
C ASP A 75 24.19 5.66 -2.29
N GLU A 76 24.74 6.37 -3.28
CA GLU A 76 24.56 7.81 -3.46
C GLU A 76 23.09 8.18 -3.68
N HIS A 77 22.36 7.39 -4.47
CA HIS A 77 20.92 7.58 -4.63
C HIS A 77 20.15 7.44 -3.31
N CYS A 78 20.45 6.41 -2.52
CA CYS A 78 19.81 6.19 -1.21
C CYS A 78 20.13 7.31 -0.20
N ASN A 79 21.32 7.90 -0.29
CA ASN A 79 21.73 9.03 0.56
C ASN A 79 21.23 10.39 0.06
N SER A 80 20.60 10.47 -1.12
CA SER A 80 20.08 11.71 -1.65
C SER A 80 18.92 12.26 -0.81
N VAL A 81 18.86 13.59 -0.66
CA VAL A 81 17.81 14.28 0.11
C VAL A 81 16.42 13.95 -0.44
N ASP A 82 16.29 13.86 -1.77
CA ASP A 82 15.06 13.47 -2.46
C ASP A 82 14.56 12.08 -2.04
N HIS A 83 15.46 11.10 -2.00
CA HIS A 83 15.13 9.75 -1.59
C HIS A 83 14.67 9.71 -0.13
N ILE A 84 15.44 10.35 0.76
CA ILE A 84 15.15 10.41 2.19
C ILE A 84 13.79 11.06 2.45
N SER A 85 13.51 12.17 1.76
CA SER A 85 12.22 12.87 1.83
C SER A 85 11.06 11.94 1.46
N LYS A 86 11.16 11.25 0.33
CA LYS A 86 10.12 10.31 -0.13
C LYS A 86 9.92 9.14 0.81
N VAL A 87 11.01 8.52 1.30
CA VAL A 87 10.93 7.42 2.27
C VAL A 87 10.23 7.89 3.55
N LYS A 88 10.54 9.10 4.03
CA LYS A 88 9.88 9.68 5.20
C LYS A 88 8.38 9.85 4.95
N THR A 89 7.97 10.42 3.82
CA THR A 89 6.56 10.59 3.45
C THR A 89 5.82 9.26 3.33
N LEU A 90 6.44 8.24 2.73
CA LEU A 90 5.83 6.91 2.65
C LEU A 90 5.64 6.32 4.05
N SER A 91 6.66 6.38 4.90
CA SER A 91 6.57 5.85 6.27
C SER A 91 5.53 6.55 7.14
N SER A 92 5.23 7.83 6.88
CA SER A 92 4.14 8.54 7.57
C SER A 92 2.77 8.16 7.01
N ASN A 93 2.66 7.91 5.72
CA ASN A 93 1.39 7.61 5.05
C ASN A 93 0.94 6.16 5.28
N GLU A 94 1.87 5.22 5.44
CA GLU A 94 1.54 3.80 5.70
C GLU A 94 1.10 3.54 7.15
N ARG A 95 1.13 4.55 8.02
CA ARG A 95 0.57 4.47 9.38
C ARG A 95 -0.89 4.88 9.35
N LEU A 96 -1.79 3.89 9.30
CA LEU A 96 -3.19 4.14 9.63
C LEU A 96 -3.29 4.56 11.11
N PRO A 97 -4.09 5.58 11.46
CA PRO A 97 -4.32 5.93 12.84
C PRO A 97 -4.95 4.73 13.56
N SER A 98 -4.31 4.28 14.64
CA SER A 98 -4.76 3.13 15.47
C SER A 98 -6.11 3.36 16.16
N SER A 99 -6.74 4.53 15.99
CA SER A 99 -8.05 4.84 16.55
C SER A 99 -9.18 4.48 15.57
N PHE A 100 -9.35 3.19 15.33
CA PHE A 100 -10.67 2.62 14.98
C PHE A 100 -11.22 1.85 16.18
N THR A 101 -11.14 2.44 17.37
CA THR A 101 -11.96 2.05 18.51
C THR A 101 -12.84 3.25 18.81
N GLY A 102 -14.13 3.08 18.53
CA GLY A 102 -15.13 4.14 18.63
C GLY A 102 -15.22 4.70 20.04
N VAL A 103 -14.54 5.82 20.27
CA VAL A 103 -14.94 6.83 21.25
C VAL A 103 -14.99 8.13 20.48
N GLY A 104 -16.13 8.37 19.84
CA GLY A 104 -16.38 9.61 19.14
C GLY A 104 -16.34 10.78 20.12
N ASN A 105 -15.34 11.64 19.98
CA ASN A 105 -15.49 13.01 20.43
C ASN A 105 -16.64 13.63 19.62
N LYS A 106 -17.63 14.18 20.31
CA LYS A 106 -18.91 14.64 19.72
C LYS A 106 -18.79 15.82 18.74
N ASN A 107 -17.58 16.27 18.42
CA ASN A 107 -17.35 17.52 17.70
C ASN A 107 -16.68 17.35 16.32
N ASP A 108 -16.29 16.13 15.92
CA ASP A 108 -15.64 15.95 14.63
C ASP A 108 -16.67 15.54 13.58
N ALA A 109 -16.99 16.51 12.71
CA ALA A 109 -17.90 16.37 11.59
C ALA A 109 -17.59 15.09 10.79
N HIS A 110 -18.61 14.23 10.70
CA HIS A 110 -18.60 12.99 9.94
C HIS A 110 -18.36 13.31 8.46
N TYR A 111 -17.13 13.10 7.96
CA TYR A 111 -16.86 13.25 6.54
C TYR A 111 -17.78 12.29 5.77
N GLY A 112 -18.67 12.84 4.95
CA GLY A 112 -19.68 12.07 4.22
C GLY A 112 -21.13 12.29 4.66
N ILE A 113 -21.40 12.91 5.81
CA ILE A 113 -22.76 13.36 6.17
C ILE A 113 -22.84 14.88 5.98
N ARG A 114 -23.69 15.31 5.05
CA ARG A 114 -24.00 16.74 4.89
C ARG A 114 -24.65 17.25 6.19
N PRO A 115 -24.25 18.43 6.72
CA PRO A 115 -24.72 18.94 8.00
C PRO A 115 -26.26 18.98 8.14
N MET A 116 -26.97 19.15 7.02
CA MET A 116 -28.43 19.12 6.94
C MET A 116 -29.08 17.79 7.40
N PHE A 117 -28.32 16.69 7.49
CA PHE A 117 -28.81 15.37 7.92
C PHE A 117 -28.45 15.01 9.37
N VAL A 118 -27.66 15.84 10.06
CA VAL A 118 -27.20 15.57 11.44
C VAL A 118 -28.36 15.65 12.43
N SER A 119 -29.31 16.57 12.21
CA SER A 119 -30.46 16.82 13.08
C SER A 119 -31.47 15.67 13.14
N LYS A 120 -31.44 14.75 12.16
CA LYS A 120 -32.40 13.64 12.08
C LYS A 120 -31.97 12.41 12.88
N ILE A 121 -30.74 12.39 13.41
CA ILE A 121 -30.16 11.25 14.13
C ILE A 121 -30.45 11.35 15.65
N GLN A 122 -30.78 12.54 16.17
CA GLN A 122 -30.91 12.78 17.61
C GLN A 122 -32.30 12.53 18.21
N THR A 123 -33.23 11.90 17.51
CA THR A 123 -34.59 11.63 18.04
C THR A 123 -34.94 10.15 18.10
N THR A 124 -34.09 9.33 18.72
CA THR A 124 -34.51 8.04 19.33
C THR A 124 -33.57 7.66 20.48
N THR A 125 -33.58 8.44 21.56
CA THR A 125 -33.31 7.93 22.90
C THR A 125 -34.60 8.02 23.70
N SER A 126 -35.53 7.10 23.40
CA SER A 126 -36.52 6.65 24.38
C SER A 126 -36.17 5.21 24.71
N SER A 127 -35.84 5.00 25.99
CA SER A 127 -35.85 3.68 26.62
C SER A 127 -37.27 3.12 26.50
N GLU A 128 -37.51 2.31 25.49
CA GLU A 128 -38.67 1.43 25.46
C GLU A 128 -38.27 0.12 24.79
N SER A 129 -38.34 -0.94 25.58
CA SER A 129 -38.18 -2.31 25.19
C SER A 129 -39.20 -2.67 24.11
N THR A 130 -38.74 -2.88 22.89
CA THR A 130 -39.39 -3.84 22.00
C THR A 130 -38.32 -4.53 21.18
N THR A 131 -38.03 -5.76 21.60
CA THR A 131 -37.28 -6.77 20.87
C THR A 131 -37.83 -6.89 19.44
N LYS A 132 -37.03 -6.48 18.45
CA LYS A 132 -37.07 -7.14 17.15
C LYS A 132 -35.72 -7.81 16.95
N PRO A 133 -35.68 -9.15 16.91
CA PRO A 133 -34.42 -9.85 16.71
C PRO A 133 -33.84 -9.46 15.35
N VAL A 134 -32.52 -9.37 15.29
CA VAL A 134 -31.79 -9.37 14.02
C VAL A 134 -32.19 -10.66 13.32
N THR A 135 -33.06 -10.56 12.32
CA THR A 135 -33.55 -11.72 11.58
C THR A 135 -32.37 -12.40 10.91
N SER A 136 -32.30 -13.74 11.00
CA SER A 136 -31.27 -14.57 10.39
C SER A 136 -31.08 -14.23 8.91
N PHE A 137 -29.89 -14.48 8.36
CA PHE A 137 -29.64 -14.33 6.93
C PHE A 137 -30.68 -15.08 6.08
N GLU A 138 -31.15 -16.23 6.55
CA GLU A 138 -32.16 -17.06 5.90
C GLU A 138 -33.54 -16.38 5.85
N ASP A 139 -33.93 -15.66 6.90
CA ASP A 139 -35.19 -14.89 6.91
C ASP A 139 -35.14 -13.73 5.92
N ARG A 140 -33.95 -13.12 5.75
CA ARG A 140 -33.76 -12.00 4.82
C ARG A 140 -33.82 -12.48 3.37
N THR A 141 -33.27 -13.64 3.06
CA THR A 141 -33.38 -14.23 1.71
C THR A 141 -34.81 -14.69 1.42
N ALA A 142 -35.51 -15.30 2.37
CA ALA A 142 -36.91 -15.68 2.20
C ALA A 142 -37.80 -14.46 1.93
N GLN A 143 -37.62 -13.37 2.70
CA GLN A 143 -38.41 -12.16 2.51
C GLN A 143 -38.10 -11.44 1.20
N ALA A 144 -36.84 -11.46 0.75
CA ALA A 144 -36.46 -10.94 -0.57
C ALA A 144 -37.12 -11.75 -1.71
N GLN A 145 -37.16 -13.08 -1.59
CA GLN A 145 -37.80 -13.94 -2.60
C GLN A 145 -39.32 -13.73 -2.68
N VAL A 146 -39.99 -13.54 -1.53
CA VAL A 146 -41.44 -13.25 -1.49
C VAL A 146 -41.76 -11.91 -2.18
N ILE A 147 -40.96 -10.86 -1.93
CA ILE A 147 -41.15 -9.55 -2.57
C ILE A 147 -40.93 -9.63 -4.08
N ILE A 148 -39.96 -10.44 -4.52
CA ILE A 148 -39.71 -10.68 -5.94
C ILE A 148 -40.90 -11.41 -6.56
N CYS A 149 -41.43 -12.45 -5.93
CA CYS A 149 -42.60 -13.20 -6.45
C CYS A 149 -43.86 -12.34 -6.58
N LEU A 150 -44.15 -11.49 -5.58
CA LEU A 150 -45.30 -10.56 -5.63
C LEU A 150 -45.19 -9.52 -6.77
N LYS A 151 -43.97 -9.27 -7.27
CA LYS A 151 -43.74 -8.32 -8.37
C LYS A 151 -44.03 -8.93 -9.75
N TYR A 152 -44.18 -10.25 -9.84
CA TYR A 152 -44.45 -10.95 -11.10
C TYR A 152 -45.87 -11.52 -11.22
N GLU A 153 -46.72 -11.35 -10.20
CA GLU A 153 -48.14 -11.75 -10.23
C GLU A 153 -49.11 -10.60 -10.59
N THR A 154 -48.61 -9.52 -11.19
CA THR A 154 -49.46 -8.45 -11.75
C THR A 154 -49.40 -8.47 -13.28
N TRP A 155 -50.06 -9.45 -13.88
CA TRP A 155 -50.55 -9.45 -15.26
C TRP A 155 -51.91 -10.11 -15.34
#